data_AF-C6LVL2-F1
#
_entry.id   AF-C6LVL2-F1
#
_cell.length_a   1.000
_cell.length_b   1.000
_cell.length_c   1.000
_cell.angle_alpha   90.00
_cell.angle_beta   90.00
_cell.angle_gamma   90.00
#
_symmetry.space_group_name_H-M   'P 1'
#
loop_
_entity.id
_entity.type
_entity.pdbx_description
1 polymer ?
#
loop_
_entity_poly.entity_id
_entity_poly.type
_entity_poly.pdbx_seq_one_letter_code
_entity_poly.pdbx_strand_id
1 'polypeptide(L)'
;MPGYVVSNSACTRCSAGCATCTGSASTCDTCTDGYYKSGTACVLCTEDGAGGVITGVANCATCAPPTGGSGPVLCYLLKNDAGGDITAGDSDPNLSSGAIAGISVAVIVVVGGLVGFLCWWFICRGKA
;
A
#
# COMPACT_ATOMS: atom_id res chain seq x y z
N MET A 1 -11.32 -15.39 -19.35
CA MET A 1 -11.06 -13.95 -19.59
C MET A 1 -11.57 -13.16 -18.40
N PRO A 2 -10.75 -12.35 -17.72
CA PRO A 2 -11.25 -11.43 -16.69
C PRO A 2 -12.23 -10.43 -17.33
N GLY A 3 -13.39 -10.19 -16.72
CA GLY A 3 -14.40 -9.23 -17.20
C GLY A 3 -15.64 -9.80 -17.89
N TYR A 4 -15.81 -11.12 -18.01
CA TYR A 4 -17.02 -11.74 -18.58
C TYR A 4 -17.48 -12.95 -17.76
N VAL A 5 -18.80 -13.07 -17.59
CA VAL A 5 -19.45 -14.22 -16.94
C VAL A 5 -20.49 -14.83 -17.88
N VAL A 6 -20.60 -16.16 -17.86
CA VAL A 6 -21.64 -16.87 -18.62
C VAL A 6 -22.93 -16.82 -17.81
N SER A 7 -23.92 -16.08 -18.31
CA SER A 7 -25.25 -16.02 -17.73
C SER A 7 -26.26 -16.42 -18.80
N ASN A 8 -27.05 -17.46 -18.53
CA ASN A 8 -28.07 -17.98 -19.44
C ASN A 8 -27.54 -18.32 -20.87
N SER A 9 -26.35 -18.93 -20.96
CA SER A 9 -25.70 -19.29 -22.24
C SER A 9 -25.18 -18.12 -23.08
N ALA A 10 -25.18 -16.91 -22.55
CA ALA A 10 -24.56 -15.73 -23.15
C ALA A 10 -23.42 -15.19 -22.27
N CYS A 11 -22.39 -14.62 -22.90
CA CYS A 11 -21.30 -13.95 -22.18
C CYS A 11 -21.71 -12.52 -21.85
N THR A 12 -22.05 -12.27 -20.60
CA THR A 12 -22.38 -10.93 -20.11
C THR A 12 -21.11 -10.28 -19.55
N ARG A 13 -20.90 -9.01 -19.90
CA ARG A 13 -19.76 -8.24 -19.39
C ARG A 13 -19.99 -7.89 -17.91
N CYS A 14 -18.95 -8.03 -17.08
CA CYS A 14 -19.02 -7.60 -15.68
C CYS A 14 -19.27 -6.09 -15.58
N SER A 15 -19.78 -5.64 -14.43
CA SER A 15 -19.92 -4.22 -14.07
C SER A 15 -18.62 -3.43 -14.26
N ALA A 16 -18.75 -2.13 -14.54
CA ALA A 16 -17.61 -1.23 -14.70
C ALA A 16 -16.69 -1.28 -13.46
N GLY A 17 -15.37 -1.36 -13.69
CA GLY A 17 -14.38 -1.46 -12.62
C GLY A 17 -14.24 -2.86 -11.99
N CYS A 18 -14.89 -3.89 -12.54
CA CYS A 18 -14.78 -5.25 -12.06
C CYS A 18 -13.74 -6.07 -12.85
N ALA A 19 -12.73 -6.59 -12.17
CA ALA A 19 -11.70 -7.45 -12.77
C ALA A 19 -12.19 -8.89 -12.93
N THR A 20 -12.88 -9.43 -11.90
CA THR A 20 -13.49 -10.77 -11.95
C THR A 20 -14.88 -10.75 -11.36
N CYS A 21 -15.84 -11.31 -12.08
CA CYS A 21 -17.21 -11.52 -11.60
C CYS A 21 -17.57 -13.00 -11.69
N THR A 22 -18.20 -13.52 -10.63
CA THR A 22 -18.63 -14.92 -10.56
C THR A 22 -20.15 -14.99 -10.38
N GLY A 23 -20.79 -15.90 -11.12
CA GLY A 23 -22.23 -16.13 -11.06
C GLY A 23 -23.08 -15.11 -11.82
N SER A 24 -22.86 -13.80 -11.60
CA SER A 24 -23.63 -12.73 -12.25
C SER A 24 -22.76 -11.53 -12.63
N ALA A 25 -23.16 -10.81 -13.69
CA ALA A 25 -22.44 -9.61 -14.15
C ALA A 25 -22.38 -8.50 -13.09
N SER A 26 -23.38 -8.48 -12.19
CA SER A 26 -23.53 -7.56 -11.07
C SER A 26 -22.82 -8.00 -9.79
N THR A 27 -22.24 -9.20 -9.74
CA THR A 27 -21.53 -9.73 -8.56
C THR A 27 -20.04 -9.69 -8.83
N CYS A 28 -19.38 -8.63 -8.37
CA CYS A 28 -17.94 -8.52 -8.51
C CYS A 28 -17.19 -9.15 -7.34
N ASP A 29 -16.26 -10.06 -7.65
CA ASP A 29 -15.38 -10.66 -6.65
C ASP A 29 -14.18 -9.78 -6.39
N THR A 30 -13.51 -9.35 -7.47
CA THR A 30 -12.32 -8.48 -7.42
C THR A 30 -12.51 -7.25 -8.30
N CYS A 31 -12.28 -6.07 -7.73
CA CYS A 31 -12.28 -4.81 -8.48
C CYS A 31 -10.92 -4.58 -9.17
N THR A 32 -10.92 -3.78 -10.24
CA THR A 32 -9.69 -3.30 -10.89
C THR A 32 -9.04 -2.21 -10.04
N ASP A 33 -7.76 -1.92 -10.32
CA ASP A 33 -7.09 -0.76 -9.74
C ASP A 33 -7.91 0.52 -9.98
N GLY A 34 -7.93 1.38 -8.97
CA GLY A 34 -8.74 2.59 -8.91
C GLY A 34 -10.17 2.37 -8.41
N TYR A 35 -10.53 1.13 -8.05
CA TYR A 35 -11.85 0.79 -7.50
C TYR A 35 -11.74 -0.03 -6.23
N TYR A 36 -12.63 0.24 -5.27
CA TYR A 36 -12.80 -0.58 -4.06
C TYR A 36 -14.12 -1.35 -4.09
N LYS A 37 -14.16 -2.48 -3.38
CA LYS A 37 -15.34 -3.33 -3.26
C LYS A 37 -16.32 -2.73 -2.24
N SER A 38 -17.50 -2.38 -2.70
CA SER A 38 -18.62 -1.94 -1.86
C SER A 38 -19.79 -2.91 -2.06
N GLY A 39 -19.91 -3.88 -1.15
CA GLY A 39 -20.87 -4.97 -1.26
C GLY A 39 -20.58 -5.86 -2.48
N THR A 40 -21.47 -5.82 -3.48
CA THR A 40 -21.35 -6.57 -4.73
C THR A 40 -20.83 -5.73 -5.91
N ALA A 41 -20.74 -4.40 -5.73
CA ALA A 41 -20.31 -3.46 -6.75
C ALA A 41 -18.90 -2.92 -6.47
N CYS A 42 -18.26 -2.41 -7.52
CA CYS A 42 -17.00 -1.71 -7.42
C CYS A 42 -17.26 -0.21 -7.57
N VAL A 43 -16.74 0.59 -6.64
CA VAL A 43 -16.85 2.05 -6.65
C VAL A 43 -15.47 2.65 -6.83
N LEU A 44 -15.38 3.76 -7.57
CA LEU A 44 -14.10 4.42 -7.80
C LEU A 44 -13.53 4.95 -6.49
N CYS A 45 -12.21 4.83 -6.32
CA CYS A 45 -11.48 5.39 -5.19
C CYS A 45 -11.61 6.91 -5.09
N THR A 46 -11.83 7.59 -6.21
CA THR A 46 -11.98 9.05 -6.27
C THR A 46 -13.42 9.50 -6.00
N GLU A 47 -14.37 8.57 -5.97
CA GLU A 47 -15.78 8.88 -5.77
C GLU A 47 -16.27 8.41 -4.41
N ASP A 48 -17.24 9.14 -3.87
CA ASP A 48 -17.86 8.78 -2.62
C ASP A 48 -18.72 7.52 -2.79
N GLY A 49 -18.66 6.63 -1.80
CA GLY A 49 -19.45 5.42 -1.79
C GLY A 49 -20.95 5.70 -1.76
N ALA A 50 -21.73 4.76 -2.30
CA ALA A 50 -23.18 4.82 -2.24
C ALA A 50 -23.65 4.97 -0.78
N GLY A 51 -24.16 6.16 -0.44
CA GLY A 51 -24.58 6.53 0.91
C GLY A 51 -23.78 7.66 1.56
N GLY A 52 -22.71 8.18 0.94
CA GLY A 52 -21.90 9.29 1.49
C GLY A 52 -21.14 8.93 2.77
N VAL A 53 -21.14 7.65 3.12
CA VAL A 53 -20.51 7.10 4.33
C VAL A 53 -19.00 6.88 4.11
N ILE A 54 -18.62 6.61 2.86
CA ILE A 54 -17.24 6.39 2.44
C ILE A 54 -16.84 7.56 1.54
N THR A 55 -15.77 8.27 1.88
CA THR A 55 -15.31 9.41 1.08
C THR A 55 -14.16 9.01 0.14
N GLY A 56 -14.26 9.46 -1.11
CA GLY A 56 -13.26 9.21 -2.13
C GLY A 56 -11.98 10.04 -1.91
N VAL A 57 -10.83 9.48 -2.26
CA VAL A 57 -9.53 10.17 -2.24
C VAL A 57 -9.10 10.43 -3.69
N ALA A 58 -8.94 11.71 -4.04
CA ALA A 58 -8.44 12.12 -5.34
C ALA A 58 -7.02 11.61 -5.60
N ASN A 59 -6.71 11.30 -6.86
CA ASN A 59 -5.41 10.75 -7.27
C ASN A 59 -5.06 9.41 -6.61
N CYS A 60 -6.04 8.58 -6.24
CA CYS A 60 -5.76 7.26 -5.72
C CYS A 60 -5.78 6.20 -6.84
N ALA A 61 -4.64 5.56 -7.07
CA ALA A 61 -4.47 4.42 -7.97
C ALA A 61 -5.02 3.10 -7.40
N THR A 62 -4.92 2.85 -6.09
CA THR A 62 -5.47 1.64 -5.45
C THR A 62 -5.95 1.99 -4.05
N CYS A 63 -7.18 1.63 -3.70
CA CYS A 63 -7.76 1.89 -2.39
C CYS A 63 -8.53 0.70 -1.82
N ALA A 64 -8.74 0.70 -0.51
CA ALA A 64 -9.56 -0.28 0.20
C ALA A 64 -10.69 0.36 1.01
N PRO A 65 -11.78 -0.39 1.25
CA PRO A 65 -12.87 0.06 2.10
C PRO A 65 -12.39 0.26 3.56
N PRO A 66 -12.91 1.27 4.27
CA PRO A 66 -12.58 1.51 5.67
C PRO A 66 -13.08 0.37 6.55
N THR A 67 -12.24 -0.09 7.48
CA THR A 67 -12.58 -1.18 8.44
C THR A 67 -13.73 -0.83 9.38
N GLY A 68 -14.00 0.47 9.58
CA GLY A 68 -15.09 0.96 10.42
C GLY A 68 -16.43 1.17 9.71
N GLY A 69 -16.53 0.85 8.41
CA GLY A 69 -17.75 1.05 7.62
C GLY A 69 -18.10 2.51 7.31
N SER A 70 -17.35 3.47 7.88
CA SER A 70 -17.47 4.92 7.67
C SER A 70 -16.10 5.59 7.68
N GLY A 71 -15.86 6.51 6.75
CA GLY A 71 -14.62 7.28 6.64
C GLY A 71 -14.01 7.28 5.24
N PRO A 72 -12.88 7.97 5.05
CA PRO A 72 -12.18 8.00 3.77
C PRO A 72 -11.67 6.61 3.37
N VAL A 73 -11.69 6.33 2.07
CA VAL A 73 -11.04 5.11 1.54
C VAL A 73 -9.55 5.14 1.89
N LEU A 74 -9.01 3.99 2.29
CA LEU A 74 -7.58 3.89 2.58
C LEU A 74 -6.84 3.74 1.25
N CYS A 75 -6.14 4.80 0.84
CA CYS A 75 -5.38 4.81 -0.40
C CYS A 75 -4.02 4.14 -0.19
N TYR A 76 -3.77 3.04 -0.88
CA TYR A 76 -2.48 2.34 -0.85
C TYR A 76 -1.50 2.84 -1.90
N LEU A 77 -2.02 3.31 -3.04
CA LEU A 77 -1.19 3.86 -4.10
C LEU A 77 -1.90 5.10 -4.64
N LEU A 78 -1.21 6.23 -4.68
CA LEU A 78 -1.57 7.40 -5.47
C LEU A 78 -1.11 7.26 -6.93
N LYS A 79 -1.95 7.76 -7.84
CA LYS A 79 -1.66 7.94 -9.25
C LYS A 79 -1.01 9.32 -9.41
N ASN A 80 0.28 9.42 -9.10
CA ASN A 80 1.08 10.54 -9.57
C ASN A 80 1.75 10.10 -10.88
N ASP A 81 1.53 10.82 -11.98
CA ASP A 81 2.11 10.56 -13.32
C ASP A 81 3.65 10.64 -13.35
N ALA A 82 4.30 10.81 -12.19
CA ALA A 82 5.74 10.80 -12.00
C ALA A 82 6.13 9.78 -10.92
N GLY A 83 6.07 8.49 -11.24
CA GLY A 83 6.84 7.39 -10.61
C GLY A 83 7.15 7.49 -9.11
N GLY A 84 6.17 7.87 -8.28
CA GLY A 84 6.37 8.01 -6.84
C GLY A 84 6.04 6.70 -6.14
N ASP A 85 7.06 6.11 -5.49
CA ASP A 85 6.91 5.11 -4.45
C ASP A 85 6.02 5.66 -3.32
N ILE A 86 5.09 4.84 -2.86
CA ILE A 86 4.12 5.23 -1.84
C ILE A 86 4.03 4.08 -0.88
N THR A 87 4.90 4.13 0.13
CA THR A 87 4.75 3.37 1.36
C THR A 87 3.45 3.79 2.04
N ALA A 88 2.33 3.20 1.63
CA ALA A 88 1.05 3.38 2.30
C ALA A 88 0.87 2.26 3.32
N GLY A 89 1.36 2.55 4.53
CA GLY A 89 1.19 1.66 5.66
C GLY A 89 1.62 2.27 6.97
N ASP A 90 1.53 3.59 7.18
CA ASP A 90 1.78 4.17 8.50
C ASP A 90 0.79 5.30 8.79
N SER A 91 -0.20 4.97 9.61
CA SER A 91 -0.98 5.93 10.37
C SER A 91 -0.10 6.49 11.50
N ASP A 92 0.77 7.45 11.21
CA ASP A 92 1.35 8.31 12.25
C ASP A 92 1.61 9.72 11.69
N PRO A 93 1.03 10.79 12.29
CA PRO A 93 1.49 12.13 12.02
C PRO A 93 2.85 12.28 12.70
N ASN A 94 3.79 12.92 12.02
CA ASN A 94 5.15 13.29 12.49
C ASN A 94 6.22 12.19 12.35
N LEU A 95 7.06 12.28 11.30
CA LEU A 95 8.42 12.83 11.39
C LEU A 95 9.21 12.52 10.10
N SER A 96 9.76 13.60 9.52
CA SER A 96 10.85 13.66 8.55
C SER A 96 11.66 12.37 8.34
N SER A 97 11.53 11.77 7.16
CA SER A 97 12.37 10.67 6.65
C SER A 97 13.85 11.04 6.42
N GLY A 98 14.31 12.18 6.94
CA GLY A 98 15.71 12.60 6.93
C GLY A 98 16.57 12.07 8.08
N ALA A 99 16.03 11.26 9.01
CA ALA A 99 16.76 10.81 10.21
C ALA A 99 17.30 9.37 10.16
N ILE A 100 16.83 8.52 9.24
CA ILE A 100 17.12 7.06 9.24
C ILE A 100 18.44 6.70 8.52
N ALA A 101 19.22 7.69 8.06
CA ALA A 101 20.57 7.47 7.52
C ALA A 101 21.70 7.66 8.55
N GLY A 102 21.43 8.14 9.77
CA GLY A 102 22.48 8.51 10.73
C GLY A 102 22.96 7.39 11.67
N ILE A 103 22.06 6.48 12.04
CA ILE A 103 22.30 5.52 13.14
C ILE A 103 23.22 4.38 12.70
N SER A 104 23.21 4.01 11.42
CA SER A 104 24.06 2.92 10.88
C SER A 104 25.55 3.26 10.97
N VAL A 105 25.93 4.51 10.66
CA VAL A 105 27.33 4.93 10.68
C VAL A 105 27.88 4.98 12.11
N ALA A 106 27.06 5.43 13.07
CA ALA A 106 27.46 5.47 14.47
C ALA A 106 27.79 4.06 15.01
N VAL A 107 26.99 3.04 14.67
CA VAL A 107 27.26 1.66 15.09
C VAL A 107 28.53 1.11 14.42
N ILE A 108 28.76 1.38 13.13
CA ILE A 108 29.97 0.91 12.42
C ILE A 108 31.23 1.57 13.01
N VAL A 109 31.18 2.87 13.34
CA VAL A 109 32.30 3.57 13.96
C VAL A 109 32.55 3.03 15.38
N VAL A 110 31.51 2.76 16.17
CA VAL A 110 31.64 2.21 17.52
C VAL A 110 32.22 0.80 17.48
N VAL A 111 31.66 -0.09 16.64
CA VAL A 111 32.15 -1.48 16.51
C VAL A 111 33.54 -1.51 15.89
N GLY A 112 33.79 -0.74 14.83
CA GLY A 112 35.10 -0.65 14.17
C GLY A 112 36.18 -0.07 15.10
N GLY A 113 35.83 0.95 15.90
CA GLY A 113 36.72 1.54 16.90
C GLY A 113 37.04 0.59 18.05
N LEU A 114 36.04 -0.12 18.58
CA LEU A 114 36.23 -1.13 19.64
C LEU A 114 37.12 -2.29 19.15
N VAL A 115 36.86 -2.83 17.97
CA VAL A 115 37.64 -3.95 17.40
C VAL A 115 39.07 -3.49 17.08
N GLY A 116 39.25 -2.30 16.50
CA GLY A 116 40.57 -1.73 16.24
C GLY A 116 41.37 -1.46 17.51
N PHE A 117 40.73 -0.91 18.54
CA PHE A 117 41.35 -0.68 19.84
C PHE A 117 41.69 -1.99 20.55
N LEU A 118 40.83 -3.01 20.48
CA LEU A 118 41.10 -4.35 21.03
C LEU A 118 42.27 -5.03 20.32
N CYS A 119 42.34 -4.96 18.98
CA CYS A 119 43.47 -5.48 18.22
C CYS A 119 44.77 -4.75 18.55
N TRP A 120 44.78 -3.41 18.58
CA TRP A 120 45.96 -2.65 19.00
C TRP A 120 46.34 -2.98 20.43
N TRP A 121 45.39 -3.00 21.36
CA TRP A 121 45.64 -3.23 22.77
C TRP A 121 46.19 -4.64 23.02
N PHE A 122 45.62 -5.70 22.44
CA PHE A 122 46.15 -7.05 22.60
C PHE A 122 47.52 -7.24 21.93
N ILE A 123 47.73 -6.67 20.75
CA ILE A 123 48.99 -6.85 19.99
C ILE A 123 50.12 -6.01 20.61
N CYS A 124 49.85 -4.77 21.01
CA CYS A 124 50.87 -3.90 21.60
C CYS A 124 51.08 -4.15 23.10
N ARG A 125 50.05 -4.57 23.85
CA ARG A 125 50.20 -4.91 25.28
C ARG A 125 50.69 -6.35 25.50
N GLY A 126 50.59 -7.23 24.52
CA GLY A 126 51.23 -8.56 24.55
C GLY A 126 52.74 -8.53 24.30
N LYS A 127 53.32 -7.36 24.08
CA LYS A 127 54.76 -7.17 23.82
C LYS A 127 55.38 -6.12 24.76
N ALA A 128 55.03 -6.20 26.03
CA ALA A 128 55.77 -5.65 27.17
C ALA A 128 55.86 -6.73 28.25
#